data_AF-A0A1M6JWW3-F1
#
_entry.id   AF-A0A1M6JWW3-F1
#
_cell.length_a   1.000
_cell.length_b   1.000
_cell.length_c   1.000
_cell.angle_alpha   90.00
_cell.angle_beta   90.00
_cell.angle_gamma   90.00
#
_symmetry.space_group_name_H-M   'P 1'
#
loop_
_entity.id
_entity.type
_entity.pdbx_description
1 polymer ?
#
loop_
_entity_poly.entity_id
_entity_poly.type
_entity_poly.pdbx_seq_one_letter_code
_entity_poly.pdbx_strand_id
1 'polypeptide(L)'
;MADEGRINSVDQDDRHTIHVHTFNTITNVADDHQHIMQAVTGPAREAGNSHVHRVRGRTSFFAGKGDGHWHWFDVVSGPAIDMPDDTHTHYFEGDTSRDCGHCHSFAAVAGLAPDCDDDTDDDTDCDDNHHKSKNKKYREDGLPVEE
;
A
#
# COMPACT_ATOMS: atom_id res chain seq x y z
N MET A 1 -24.25 -27.34 35.09
CA MET A 1 -23.23 -27.56 34.07
C MET A 1 -23.59 -26.67 32.90
N ALA A 2 -23.06 -25.45 32.89
CA ALA A 2 -23.30 -24.49 31.82
C ALA A 2 -22.03 -24.44 30.97
N ASP A 3 -22.24 -24.61 29.67
CA ASP A 3 -21.28 -24.59 28.57
C ASP A 3 -20.67 -23.20 28.45
N GLU A 4 -19.37 -23.07 28.77
CA GLU A 4 -18.64 -21.81 28.61
C GLU A 4 -18.33 -21.60 27.13
N GLY A 5 -19.22 -20.85 26.47
CA GLY A 5 -19.04 -20.37 25.11
C GLY A 5 -17.71 -19.63 24.97
N ARG A 6 -16.81 -20.23 24.18
CA ARG A 6 -15.57 -19.63 23.69
C ARG A 6 -15.92 -18.39 22.86
N ILE A 7 -15.91 -17.24 23.52
CA ILE A 7 -15.87 -15.93 22.88
C ILE A 7 -14.54 -15.86 22.12
N ASN A 8 -14.59 -15.99 20.79
CA ASN A 8 -13.50 -15.59 19.92
C ASN A 8 -13.37 -14.08 20.11
N SER A 9 -12.40 -13.64 20.92
CA SER A 9 -11.91 -12.27 20.88
C SER A 9 -11.40 -12.05 19.47
N VAL A 10 -12.21 -11.39 18.64
CA VAL A 10 -11.70 -10.76 17.44
C VAL A 10 -10.78 -9.68 17.98
N ASP A 11 -9.49 -9.94 17.94
CA ASP A 11 -8.45 -9.03 18.40
C ASP A 11 -8.70 -7.68 17.75
N GLN A 12 -9.03 -6.66 18.55
CA GLN A 12 -9.48 -5.37 18.03
C GLN A 12 -8.32 -4.41 17.73
N ASP A 13 -7.08 -4.90 17.71
CA ASP A 13 -5.90 -4.03 17.67
C ASP A 13 -5.04 -4.08 16.41
N ASP A 14 -5.37 -4.91 15.42
CA ASP A 14 -4.63 -4.91 14.15
C ASP A 14 -5.31 -4.03 13.09
N ARG A 15 -5.54 -2.75 13.44
CA ARG A 15 -6.02 -1.75 12.47
C ARG A 15 -4.90 -1.19 11.59
N HIS A 16 -3.66 -1.55 11.92
CA HIS A 16 -2.45 -1.20 11.20
C HIS A 16 -2.26 -2.01 9.90
N THR A 17 -2.79 -3.24 9.84
CA THR A 17 -2.84 -4.06 8.61
C THR A 17 -4.04 -3.78 7.71
N ILE A 18 -4.96 -2.87 8.08
CA ILE A 18 -6.16 -2.56 7.29
C ILE A 18 -6.10 -1.11 6.77
N HIS A 19 -5.28 -0.89 5.74
CA HIS A 19 -5.22 0.36 5.01
C HIS A 19 -5.41 0.16 3.50
N VAL A 20 -5.44 1.29 2.78
CA VAL A 20 -5.51 1.35 1.32
C VAL A 20 -4.51 2.39 0.83
N HIS A 21 -4.05 2.26 -0.40
CA HIS A 21 -3.21 3.26 -1.05
C HIS A 21 -3.97 3.95 -2.18
N THR A 22 -3.71 5.23 -2.38
CA THR A 22 -4.15 5.93 -3.61
C THR A 22 -3.25 5.55 -4.78
N PHE A 23 -3.74 5.62 -6.01
CA PHE A 23 -2.88 5.53 -7.18
C PHE A 23 -3.45 6.35 -8.35
N ASN A 24 -2.54 6.81 -9.21
CA ASN A 24 -2.84 7.45 -10.48
C ASN A 24 -1.86 6.95 -11.53
N THR A 25 -2.37 6.44 -12.63
CA THR A 25 -1.55 5.99 -13.76
C THR A 25 -2.30 6.16 -15.09
N ILE A 26 -1.59 5.96 -16.19
CA ILE A 26 -2.12 5.92 -17.54
C ILE A 26 -1.76 4.57 -18.16
N THR A 27 -2.67 4.01 -18.95
CA THR A 27 -2.36 2.81 -19.73
C THR A 27 -1.30 3.10 -20.79
N ASN A 28 -0.58 2.09 -21.24
CA ASN A 28 0.20 2.20 -22.48
C ASN A 28 -0.71 2.42 -23.68
N VAL A 29 -0.13 2.94 -24.77
CA VAL A 29 -0.85 3.16 -26.03
C VAL A 29 -1.22 1.82 -26.64
N ALA A 30 -2.51 1.64 -26.93
CA ALA A 30 -3.01 0.57 -27.77
C ALA A 30 -4.14 1.13 -28.65
N ASP A 31 -4.20 0.70 -29.91
CA ASP A 31 -5.20 1.19 -30.87
C ASP A 31 -5.29 2.72 -30.93
N ASP A 32 -4.12 3.38 -30.97
CA ASP A 32 -3.95 4.84 -31.10
C ASP A 32 -4.53 5.68 -29.94
N HIS A 33 -4.77 5.11 -28.76
CA HIS A 33 -5.17 5.88 -27.57
C HIS A 33 -4.73 5.24 -26.24
N GLN A 34 -5.06 5.93 -25.15
CA GLN A 34 -4.74 5.57 -23.77
C GLN A 34 -5.93 5.92 -22.86
N HIS A 35 -5.95 5.33 -21.67
CA HIS A 35 -6.90 5.67 -20.63
C HIS A 35 -6.20 6.01 -19.32
N ILE A 36 -6.79 6.90 -18.53
CA ILE A 36 -6.35 7.26 -17.19
C ILE A 36 -6.98 6.30 -16.17
N MET A 37 -6.24 5.96 -15.12
CA MET A 37 -6.74 5.25 -13.95
C MET A 37 -6.43 6.06 -12.69
N GLN A 38 -7.46 6.41 -11.92
CA GLN A 38 -7.30 7.09 -10.64
C GLN A 38 -8.26 6.47 -9.64
N ALA A 39 -7.73 5.81 -8.61
CA ALA A 39 -8.54 5.13 -7.61
C ALA A 39 -7.73 4.86 -6.32
N VAL A 40 -8.30 4.04 -5.45
CA VAL A 40 -7.63 3.46 -4.28
C VAL A 40 -7.54 1.95 -4.42
N THR A 41 -6.55 1.35 -3.77
CA THR A 41 -6.45 -0.11 -3.66
C THR A 41 -7.57 -0.66 -2.78
N GLY A 42 -7.82 -1.97 -2.85
CA GLY A 42 -8.60 -2.67 -1.84
C GLY A 42 -7.83 -2.75 -0.51
N PRO A 43 -8.50 -3.12 0.60
CA PRO A 43 -7.85 -3.28 1.90
C PRO A 43 -6.63 -4.21 1.82
N ALA A 44 -5.61 -3.92 2.63
CA ALA A 44 -4.45 -4.79 2.78
C ALA A 44 -4.87 -6.21 3.18
N ARG A 45 -4.11 -7.19 2.67
CA ARG A 45 -4.31 -8.61 2.88
C ARG A 45 -2.95 -9.28 3.10
N GLU A 46 -2.83 -9.98 4.21
CA GLU A 46 -1.63 -10.75 4.55
C GLU A 46 -1.17 -11.68 3.43
N ALA A 47 0.14 -11.66 3.17
CA ALA A 47 0.80 -12.44 2.13
C ALA A 47 2.26 -12.75 2.53
N GLY A 48 2.45 -13.85 3.26
CA GLY A 48 3.78 -14.27 3.71
C GLY A 48 4.23 -13.44 4.92
N ASN A 49 5.35 -12.73 4.78
CA ASN A 49 5.92 -11.82 5.79
C ASN A 49 5.65 -10.34 5.48
N SER A 50 4.62 -10.07 4.68
CA SER A 50 4.21 -8.73 4.22
C SER A 50 2.71 -8.78 3.87
N HIS A 51 2.18 -7.74 3.22
CA HIS A 51 0.81 -7.71 2.70
C HIS A 51 0.77 -7.27 1.24
N VAL A 52 -0.36 -7.55 0.59
CA VAL A 52 -0.67 -7.12 -0.78
C VAL A 52 -2.05 -6.49 -0.85
N HIS A 53 -2.29 -5.75 -1.92
CA HIS A 53 -3.60 -5.17 -2.20
C HIS A 53 -4.18 -5.69 -3.51
N ARG A 54 -5.50 -5.89 -3.54
CA ARG A 54 -6.22 -6.04 -4.82
C ARG A 54 -6.43 -4.66 -5.43
N VAL A 55 -6.10 -4.49 -6.70
CA VAL A 55 -6.26 -3.25 -7.45
C VAL A 55 -7.28 -3.50 -8.56
N ARG A 56 -8.49 -2.97 -8.40
CA ARG A 56 -9.59 -3.22 -9.33
C ARG A 56 -10.38 -1.95 -9.59
N GLY A 57 -10.76 -1.74 -10.84
CA GLY A 57 -11.54 -0.58 -11.23
C GLY A 57 -11.78 -0.51 -12.72
N ARG A 58 -12.18 0.67 -13.17
CA ARG A 58 -12.37 0.99 -14.58
C ARG A 58 -11.44 2.12 -14.97
N THR A 59 -10.98 2.07 -16.22
CA THR A 59 -10.26 3.18 -16.82
C THR A 59 -11.21 4.34 -17.15
N SER A 60 -10.66 5.52 -17.45
CA SER A 60 -11.42 6.65 -17.97
C SER A 60 -12.09 6.32 -19.30
N PHE A 61 -13.18 7.01 -19.64
CA PHE A 61 -13.78 6.90 -20.96
C PHE A 61 -12.96 7.67 -22.00
N PHE A 62 -12.69 7.07 -23.17
CA PHE A 62 -12.10 7.75 -24.32
C PHE A 62 -13.09 7.77 -25.48
N ALA A 63 -13.42 8.97 -25.99
CA ALA A 63 -14.45 9.14 -27.01
C ALA A 63 -13.96 9.09 -28.46
N GLY A 64 -12.65 9.13 -28.71
CA GLY A 64 -12.00 8.93 -30.02
C GLY A 64 -12.68 9.45 -31.29
N LYS A 65 -12.33 8.86 -32.44
CA LYS A 65 -13.03 9.06 -33.73
C LYS A 65 -14.12 8.01 -33.99
N GLY A 66 -14.30 7.06 -33.07
CA GLY A 66 -15.29 5.98 -33.13
C GLY A 66 -16.25 6.01 -31.94
N ASP A 67 -16.94 4.91 -31.69
CA ASP A 67 -17.73 4.74 -30.47
C ASP A 67 -16.76 4.61 -29.29
N GLY A 68 -16.84 5.55 -28.34
CA GLY A 68 -15.92 5.57 -27.21
C GLY A 68 -16.12 4.40 -26.25
N HIS A 69 -15.05 4.05 -25.52
CA HIS A 69 -15.07 2.94 -24.57
C HIS A 69 -14.18 3.20 -23.35
N TRP A 70 -14.21 2.22 -22.45
CA TRP A 70 -13.41 2.10 -21.23
C TRP A 70 -13.13 0.62 -21.01
N HIS A 71 -12.14 0.30 -20.17
CA HIS A 71 -11.79 -1.08 -19.82
C HIS A 71 -11.86 -1.33 -18.31
N TRP A 72 -12.08 -2.59 -17.92
CA TRP A 72 -11.84 -3.05 -16.55
C TRP A 72 -10.36 -3.35 -16.34
N PHE A 73 -9.90 -3.24 -15.10
CA PHE A 73 -8.65 -3.83 -14.63
C PHE A 73 -8.89 -4.51 -13.28
N ASP A 74 -8.17 -5.60 -13.02
CA ASP A 74 -8.25 -6.38 -11.78
C ASP A 74 -6.94 -7.15 -11.58
N VAL A 75 -6.05 -6.60 -10.76
CA VAL A 75 -4.72 -7.15 -10.48
C VAL A 75 -4.49 -7.22 -8.96
N VAL A 76 -3.41 -7.89 -8.56
CA VAL A 76 -2.91 -7.88 -7.19
C VAL A 76 -1.54 -7.24 -7.20
N SER A 77 -1.26 -6.40 -6.21
CA SER A 77 0.03 -5.76 -6.09
C SER A 77 1.13 -6.74 -5.69
N GLY A 78 2.38 -6.30 -5.85
CA GLY A 78 3.52 -6.89 -5.15
C GLY A 78 3.45 -6.67 -3.63
N PRO A 79 4.36 -7.31 -2.88
CA PRO A 79 4.53 -7.10 -1.44
C PRO A 79 4.87 -5.62 -1.15
N ALA A 80 4.76 -5.23 0.12
CA ALA A 80 5.21 -3.91 0.57
C ALA A 80 6.67 -3.69 0.21
N ILE A 81 6.98 -2.46 -0.23
CA ILE A 81 8.33 -1.99 -0.51
C ILE A 81 8.58 -0.83 0.45
N ASP A 82 9.46 -1.08 1.41
CA ASP A 82 9.87 -0.10 2.41
C ASP A 82 10.51 1.12 1.74
N MET A 83 10.14 2.29 2.22
CA MET A 83 10.65 3.60 1.82
C MET A 83 11.25 4.30 3.05
N PRO A 84 12.03 5.38 2.85
CA PRO A 84 12.48 6.20 3.98
C PRO A 84 11.31 6.75 4.81
N ASP A 85 11.62 7.19 6.02
CA ASP A 85 10.69 7.83 6.95
C ASP A 85 9.52 6.94 7.41
N ASP A 86 9.79 5.64 7.59
CA ASP A 86 8.83 4.64 8.08
C ASP A 86 7.52 4.68 7.27
N THR A 87 7.67 4.56 5.95
CA THR A 87 6.56 4.47 4.99
C THR A 87 6.80 3.34 4.00
N HIS A 88 5.73 2.82 3.38
CA HIS A 88 5.84 1.86 2.29
C HIS A 88 4.94 2.18 1.10
N THR A 89 5.23 1.49 0.01
CA THR A 89 4.42 1.48 -1.22
C THR A 89 4.27 0.08 -1.78
N HIS A 90 3.49 -0.07 -2.85
CA HIS A 90 3.34 -1.28 -3.62
C HIS A 90 3.44 -1.01 -5.11
N TYR A 91 4.24 -1.82 -5.81
CA TYR A 91 4.26 -1.87 -7.26
C TYR A 91 3.18 -2.82 -7.79
N PHE A 92 2.57 -2.50 -8.92
CA PHE A 92 1.66 -3.40 -9.64
C PHE A 92 1.64 -3.12 -11.13
N GLU A 93 1.40 -4.16 -11.92
CA GLU A 93 1.27 -4.09 -13.37
C GLU A 93 0.23 -5.12 -13.87
N GLY A 94 -0.21 -4.96 -15.11
CA GLY A 94 -1.07 -5.93 -15.78
C GLY A 94 -1.69 -5.40 -17.05
N ASP A 95 -2.73 -6.08 -17.50
CA ASP A 95 -3.50 -5.73 -18.69
C ASP A 95 -4.96 -5.44 -18.32
N THR A 96 -5.58 -4.52 -19.06
CA THR A 96 -7.01 -4.28 -18.97
C THR A 96 -7.82 -5.40 -19.65
N SER A 97 -9.12 -5.44 -19.40
CA SER A 97 -10.04 -6.25 -20.21
C SER A 97 -9.96 -5.90 -21.68
N ARG A 98 -10.35 -6.85 -22.54
CA ARG A 98 -10.48 -6.59 -23.97
C ARG A 98 -11.85 -6.00 -24.28
N ASP A 99 -11.86 -4.76 -24.76
CA ASP A 99 -13.04 -4.03 -25.20
C ASP A 99 -12.74 -3.37 -26.55
N CYS A 100 -13.73 -3.23 -27.42
CA CYS A 100 -13.55 -2.67 -28.77
C CYS A 100 -12.39 -3.30 -29.59
N GLY A 101 -12.06 -4.57 -29.32
CA GLY A 101 -11.06 -5.31 -30.08
C GLY A 101 -9.61 -5.16 -29.60
N HIS A 102 -9.32 -4.38 -28.56
CA HIS A 102 -7.98 -4.25 -27.98
C HIS A 102 -8.03 -4.21 -26.44
N CYS A 103 -6.84 -4.19 -25.82
CA CYS A 103 -6.61 -4.03 -24.39
C CYS A 103 -5.33 -3.22 -24.22
N HIS A 104 -5.12 -2.68 -23.02
CA HIS A 104 -3.91 -1.94 -22.71
C HIS A 104 -3.15 -2.58 -21.54
N SER A 105 -1.83 -2.65 -21.67
CA SER A 105 -0.94 -2.91 -20.54
C SER A 105 -0.77 -1.64 -19.70
N PHE A 106 -0.49 -1.79 -18.41
CA PHE A 106 -0.18 -0.69 -17.49
C PHE A 106 0.75 -1.14 -16.38
N ALA A 107 1.45 -0.19 -15.77
CA ALA A 107 2.23 -0.36 -14.57
C ALA A 107 2.09 0.88 -13.68
N ALA A 108 2.20 0.71 -12.37
CA ALA A 108 2.07 1.78 -11.40
C ALA A 108 2.73 1.44 -10.07
N VAL A 109 2.98 2.50 -9.29
CA VAL A 109 3.36 2.43 -7.88
C VAL A 109 2.27 3.14 -7.10
N ALA A 110 1.81 2.52 -6.02
CA ALA A 110 0.80 3.12 -5.15
C ALA A 110 1.38 4.30 -4.37
N GLY A 111 0.53 5.16 -3.81
CA GLY A 111 0.96 6.24 -2.91
C GLY A 111 1.63 5.67 -1.66
N LEU A 112 2.36 6.50 -0.93
CA LEU A 112 2.95 6.10 0.35
C LEU A 112 1.86 5.90 1.41
N ALA A 113 2.05 4.93 2.28
CA ALA A 113 1.37 4.84 3.57
C ALA A 113 2.44 4.72 4.67
N PRO A 114 2.16 5.13 5.92
CA PRO A 114 3.04 4.85 7.04
C PRO A 114 3.24 3.35 7.20
N ASP A 115 4.48 2.93 7.43
CA ASP A 115 4.76 1.66 8.06
C ASP A 115 4.20 1.75 9.47
N CYS A 116 3.41 0.76 9.87
CA CYS A 116 3.02 0.67 11.25
C CYS A 116 4.24 0.26 12.07
N ASP A 117 4.83 1.22 12.77
CA ASP A 117 5.78 0.93 13.83
C ASP A 117 5.10 -0.05 14.80
N ASP A 118 5.67 -1.25 14.89
CA ASP A 118 5.41 -2.22 15.96
C ASP A 118 5.69 -1.46 17.27
N ASP A 119 4.61 -1.09 17.97
CA ASP A 119 4.60 -0.64 19.35
C ASP A 119 5.75 0.32 19.75
N THR A 120 5.63 1.61 19.43
CA THR A 120 5.85 2.51 20.57
C THR A 120 4.59 2.41 21.40
N ASP A 121 4.66 1.58 22.44
CA ASP A 121 3.83 1.69 23.63
C ASP A 121 3.85 3.18 24.07
N ASP A 122 3.00 4.01 23.47
CA ASP A 122 2.52 5.22 24.12
C ASP A 122 1.40 4.76 25.06
N ASP A 123 1.79 3.89 25.99
CA ASP A 123 1.34 3.94 27.37
C ASP A 123 1.75 5.33 27.90
N THR A 124 1.16 6.41 27.36
CA THR A 124 0.83 7.55 28.20
C THR A 124 -0.35 7.12 29.05
N ASP A 125 -0.04 6.18 29.95
CA ASP A 125 -0.66 6.13 31.25
C ASP A 125 -0.76 7.57 31.74
N CYS A 126 -1.95 7.88 32.19
CA CYS A 126 -2.34 9.16 32.74
C CYS A 126 -1.65 9.40 34.10
N ASP A 127 -0.34 9.22 34.19
CA ASP A 127 0.42 9.26 35.43
C ASP A 127 1.52 10.33 35.34
N ASP A 128 1.22 11.42 36.05
CA ASP A 128 2.12 12.50 36.43
C ASP A 128 3.55 12.05 36.73
N ASN A 129 4.51 12.77 36.14
CA ASN A 129 5.94 12.85 36.49
C ASN A 129 6.87 11.69 36.08
N HIS A 130 7.60 11.84 34.97
CA HIS A 130 9.07 11.96 35.11
C HIS A 130 9.79 12.59 33.91
N HIS A 131 10.74 13.44 34.28
CA HIS A 131 11.73 14.12 33.48
C HIS A 131 12.89 13.15 33.15
N LYS A 132 13.25 12.96 31.88
CA LYS A 132 14.61 13.22 31.31
C LYS A 132 14.92 12.42 30.05
N SER A 133 15.48 13.17 29.11
CA SER A 133 16.04 12.76 27.83
C SER A 133 17.07 11.64 27.91
N LYS A 134 17.10 10.80 26.88
CA LYS A 134 18.30 10.03 26.51
C LYS A 134 18.64 10.24 25.05
N ASN A 135 19.73 10.99 24.85
CA ASN A 135 20.49 11.09 23.61
C ASN A 135 20.84 9.69 23.08
N LYS A 136 20.49 9.39 21.83
CA LYS A 136 21.08 8.27 21.07
C LYS A 136 22.44 8.72 20.53
N LYS A 137 23.52 8.09 21.00
CA LYS A 137 24.88 8.21 20.43
C LYS A 137 24.96 7.31 19.19
N TYR A 138 25.27 7.88 18.04
CA TYR A 138 25.76 7.12 16.89
C TYR A 138 27.24 6.73 17.11
N ARG A 139 27.61 5.51 16.71
CA ARG A 139 29.00 5.07 16.59
C ARG A 139 29.43 5.41 15.15
N GLU A 140 30.37 6.33 15.00
CA GLU A 140 31.13 6.48 13.76
C GLU A 140 32.39 5.63 13.86
N ASP A 141 32.45 4.61 13.01
CA ASP A 141 33.67 3.86 12.73
C ASP A 141 34.55 4.70 11.81
N GLY A 142 35.85 4.87 12.11
CA GLY A 142 36.78 5.37 11.08
C GLY A 142 38.10 6.00 11.52
N LEU A 143 39.10 5.13 11.75
CA LEU A 143 40.55 5.30 11.50
C LEU A 143 41.44 6.11 12.49
N PRO A 144 42.67 5.63 12.77
CA PRO A 144 43.60 6.27 13.69
C PRO A 144 44.53 7.24 12.96
N VAL A 145 45.01 8.24 13.68
CA VAL A 145 46.23 8.99 13.32
C VAL A 145 47.12 9.11 14.55
N GLU A 146 48.39 8.74 14.32
CA GLU A 146 49.56 8.71 15.20
C GLU A 146 49.86 10.13 15.77
N GLU A 147 50.48 10.30 16.94
CA GLU A 147 51.86 9.91 17.33
C GLU A 147 51.95 9.71 18.86
#